data_AF-A0A521FLG5-F1
#
_entry.id   AF-A0A521FLG5-F1
#
_cell.length_a   1.000
_cell.length_b   1.000
_cell.length_c   1.000
_cell.angle_alpha   90.00
_cell.angle_beta   90.00
_cell.angle_gamma   90.00
#
_symmetry.space_group_name_H-M   'P 1'
#
loop_
_entity.id
_entity.type
_entity.pdbx_description
1 polymer ?
#
loop_
_entity_poly.entity_id
_entity_poly.type
_entity_poly.pdbx_seq_one_letter_code
_entity_poly.pdbx_strand_id
1 'polypeptide(L)'
;MVDGAFPRRLENVRMDGELPRREDLPLIFDELDYQLACQAYLWALPLVSYAQWKTQHYDVFGATGSDLVHYLSYQDRLGLITANATTPYILNFFDLSETGPLVVELPPGPTAGGMSDFWQREFAVLGEMGPDAGRGGKHVVVPPGEAAPEVGDGWYVQHATVLNIMFGFRTLDPNQERAQLLVDAVRIYPYAERDHPEPTRIVSPDGRSWTGDQPHGLDYWVRLHDI
;
A
#
# COMPACT_ATOMS: atom_id res chain seq x y z
N MET A 1 -41.92 6.43 -28.29
CA MET A 1 -42.13 5.71 -27.02
C MET A 1 -41.42 4.38 -27.17
N VAL A 2 -40.28 4.20 -26.52
CA VAL A 2 -39.58 2.91 -26.55
C VAL A 2 -40.33 2.01 -25.57
N ASP A 3 -41.20 1.14 -26.09
CA ASP A 3 -41.82 0.02 -25.36
C ASP A 3 -40.76 -1.04 -25.03
N GLY A 4 -39.75 -0.66 -24.27
CA GLY A 4 -38.74 -1.56 -23.74
C GLY A 4 -39.00 -1.75 -22.27
N ALA A 5 -39.41 -2.96 -21.86
CA ALA A 5 -39.38 -3.34 -20.46
C ALA A 5 -37.99 -3.04 -19.89
N PHE A 6 -37.94 -2.40 -18.73
CA PHE A 6 -36.66 -2.13 -18.08
C PHE A 6 -35.91 -3.45 -17.81
N PRO A 7 -34.56 -3.44 -17.90
CA PRO A 7 -33.79 -4.67 -17.76
C PRO A 7 -33.85 -5.22 -16.32
N ARG A 8 -34.07 -6.54 -16.20
CA ARG A 8 -33.89 -7.35 -14.97
C ARG A 8 -34.48 -6.69 -13.71
N ARG A 9 -33.64 -6.19 -12.80
CA ARG A 9 -34.05 -5.67 -11.48
C ARG A 9 -34.96 -4.45 -11.56
N LEU A 10 -34.99 -3.77 -12.70
CA LEU A 10 -35.88 -2.63 -12.94
C LEU A 10 -37.17 -3.03 -13.66
N GLU A 11 -37.37 -4.31 -14.02
CA GLU A 11 -38.55 -4.78 -14.78
C GLU A 11 -39.88 -4.45 -14.11
N ASN A 12 -39.88 -4.31 -12.79
CA ASN A 12 -41.06 -4.03 -11.97
C ASN A 12 -41.29 -2.54 -11.71
N VAL A 13 -40.46 -1.64 -12.27
CA VAL A 13 -40.66 -0.19 -12.17
C VAL A 13 -41.86 0.21 -13.04
N ARG A 14 -42.90 0.73 -12.42
CA ARG A 14 -44.11 1.21 -13.11
C ARG A 14 -44.01 2.70 -13.39
N MET A 15 -44.65 3.13 -14.47
CA MET A 15 -44.71 4.54 -14.89
C MET A 15 -46.06 5.18 -14.50
N ASP A 16 -46.03 6.48 -14.22
CA ASP A 16 -47.18 7.39 -14.15
C ASP A 16 -46.93 8.54 -15.13
N GLY A 17 -47.52 8.46 -16.32
CA GLY A 17 -47.16 9.30 -17.45
C GLY A 17 -45.71 9.04 -17.90
N GLU A 18 -44.90 10.10 -17.92
CA GLU A 18 -43.49 10.04 -18.34
C GLU A 18 -42.51 9.79 -17.18
N LEU A 19 -43.01 9.69 -15.94
CA LEU A 19 -42.18 9.55 -14.74
C LEU A 19 -42.39 8.19 -14.08
N PRO A 20 -41.37 7.63 -13.39
CA PRO A 20 -41.57 6.49 -12.51
C PRO A 20 -42.57 6.81 -11.41
N ARG A 21 -43.39 5.83 -11.02
CA ARG A 21 -44.25 5.96 -9.86
C ARG A 21 -43.41 6.23 -8.62
N ARG A 22 -43.86 7.15 -7.78
CA ARG A 22 -43.16 7.51 -6.53
C ARG A 22 -42.91 6.30 -5.62
N GLU A 23 -43.86 5.36 -5.59
CA GLU A 23 -43.76 4.10 -4.84
C GLU A 23 -42.62 3.18 -5.32
N ASP A 24 -42.19 3.30 -6.58
CA ASP A 24 -41.18 2.43 -7.18
C ASP A 24 -39.79 3.10 -7.24
N LEU A 25 -39.66 4.37 -6.82
CA LEU A 25 -38.38 5.07 -6.75
C LEU A 25 -37.32 4.34 -5.91
N PRO A 26 -37.64 3.73 -4.75
CA PRO A 26 -36.65 2.97 -3.99
C PRO A 26 -35.97 1.86 -4.79
N LEU A 27 -36.69 1.16 -5.68
CA LEU A 27 -36.13 0.10 -6.52
C LEU A 27 -35.08 0.65 -7.50
N ILE A 28 -35.30 1.87 -8.01
CA ILE A 28 -34.34 2.53 -8.91
C ILE A 28 -33.07 2.90 -8.14
N PHE A 29 -33.20 3.45 -6.94
CA PHE A 29 -32.05 3.81 -6.10
C PHE A 29 -31.29 2.56 -5.61
N ASP A 30 -31.99 1.48 -5.23
CA ASP A 30 -31.36 0.22 -4.85
C ASP A 30 -30.52 -0.38 -5.99
N GLU A 31 -31.00 -0.28 -7.24
CA GLU A 31 -30.24 -0.75 -8.41
C GLU A 31 -29.08 0.18 -8.74
N LEU A 32 -29.26 1.50 -8.60
CA LEU A 32 -28.18 2.47 -8.77
C LEU A 32 -27.05 2.20 -7.76
N ASP A 33 -27.39 2.02 -6.48
CA ASP A 33 -26.44 1.74 -5.41
C ASP A 33 -25.73 0.40 -5.64
N TYR A 34 -26.45 -0.63 -6.10
CA TYR A 34 -25.85 -1.91 -6.47
C TYR A 34 -24.83 -1.77 -7.59
N GLN A 35 -25.16 -1.05 -8.67
CA GLN A 35 -24.24 -0.84 -9.78
C GLN A 35 -23.01 -0.05 -9.35
N LEU A 36 -23.22 1.02 -8.57
CA LEU A 36 -22.14 1.82 -8.01
C LEU A 36 -21.24 0.99 -7.08
N ALA A 37 -21.81 0.11 -6.25
CA ALA A 37 -21.03 -0.82 -5.43
C ALA A 37 -20.20 -1.78 -6.30
N CYS A 38 -20.76 -2.35 -7.35
CA CYS A 38 -19.98 -3.20 -8.26
C CYS A 38 -18.80 -2.44 -8.91
N GLN A 39 -19.01 -1.17 -9.31
CA GLN A 39 -17.93 -0.36 -9.87
C GLN A 39 -16.89 0.05 -8.82
N ALA A 40 -17.33 0.46 -7.63
CA ALA A 40 -16.46 0.84 -6.54
C ALA A 40 -15.56 -0.32 -6.09
N TYR A 41 -16.10 -1.55 -6.05
CA TYR A 41 -15.32 -2.75 -5.76
C TYR A 41 -14.17 -2.93 -6.76
N LEU A 42 -14.43 -2.80 -8.06
CA LEU A 42 -13.39 -2.96 -9.08
C LEU A 42 -12.37 -1.82 -9.02
N TRP A 43 -12.85 -0.59 -8.86
CA TRP A 43 -12.03 0.60 -8.76
C TRP A 43 -11.06 0.52 -7.57
N ALA A 44 -11.53 0.09 -6.40
CA ALA A 44 -10.76 0.06 -5.17
C ALA A 44 -9.93 -1.21 -4.94
N LEU A 45 -9.86 -2.14 -5.91
CA LEU A 45 -9.05 -3.37 -5.78
C LEU A 45 -7.59 -3.12 -5.33
N PRO A 46 -6.86 -2.13 -5.88
CA PRO A 46 -5.48 -1.87 -5.47
C PRO A 46 -5.38 -1.35 -4.02
N LEU A 47 -6.33 -0.48 -3.64
CA LEU A 47 -6.43 0.14 -2.31
C LEU A 47 -6.65 -0.91 -1.23
N VAL A 48 -7.69 -1.73 -1.41
CA VAL A 48 -8.06 -2.74 -0.43
C VAL A 48 -6.97 -3.79 -0.28
N SER A 49 -6.21 -4.10 -1.34
CA SER A 49 -5.05 -4.99 -1.26
C SER A 49 -3.98 -4.46 -0.31
N TYR A 50 -3.53 -3.21 -0.49
CA TYR A 50 -2.50 -2.63 0.38
C TYR A 50 -3.02 -2.36 1.78
N ALA A 51 -4.26 -1.90 1.93
CA ALA A 51 -4.86 -1.67 3.24
C ALA A 51 -5.01 -2.98 4.04
N GLN A 52 -5.42 -4.06 3.38
CA GLN A 52 -5.48 -5.37 4.01
C GLN A 52 -4.09 -5.83 4.44
N TRP A 53 -3.08 -5.65 3.58
CA TRP A 53 -1.71 -6.06 3.90
C TRP A 53 -1.10 -5.21 5.03
N LYS A 54 -1.28 -3.88 5.03
CA LYS A 54 -0.96 -2.98 6.15
C LYS A 54 -1.63 -3.44 7.43
N THR A 55 -2.88 -3.89 7.37
CA THR A 55 -3.58 -4.38 8.56
C THR A 55 -2.99 -5.69 9.08
N GLN A 56 -2.59 -6.62 8.20
CA GLN A 56 -1.87 -7.82 8.65
C GLN A 56 -0.52 -7.48 9.28
N HIS A 57 0.19 -6.47 8.75
CA HIS A 57 1.42 -5.96 9.40
C HIS A 57 1.16 -5.54 10.83
N TYR A 58 0.08 -4.80 11.07
CA TYR A 58 -0.19 -4.22 12.39
C TYR A 58 -0.79 -5.27 13.33
N ASP A 59 -1.86 -5.95 12.92
CA ASP A 59 -2.65 -6.82 13.80
C ASP A 59 -2.00 -8.18 14.04
N VAL A 60 -1.34 -8.74 13.03
CA VAL A 60 -0.75 -10.08 13.12
C VAL A 60 0.73 -10.01 13.48
N PHE A 61 1.48 -9.10 12.85
CA PHE A 61 2.93 -9.02 13.08
C PHE A 61 3.33 -8.08 14.21
N GLY A 62 2.44 -7.16 14.60
CA GLY A 62 2.71 -6.13 15.60
C GLY A 62 3.63 -5.04 15.09
N ALA A 63 3.73 -4.85 13.77
CA ALA A 63 4.49 -3.78 13.13
C ALA A 63 3.76 -2.43 13.25
N THR A 64 4.48 -1.35 12.99
CA THR A 64 3.99 0.04 12.99
C THR A 64 4.38 0.73 11.69
N GLY A 65 4.02 2.01 11.55
CA GLY A 65 4.43 2.86 10.43
C GLY A 65 5.95 3.05 10.28
N SER A 66 6.77 2.61 11.23
CA SER A 66 8.24 2.74 11.16
C SER A 66 8.98 1.40 11.19
N ASP A 67 8.28 0.26 11.17
CA ASP A 67 8.89 -1.07 11.31
C ASP A 67 8.96 -1.82 9.98
N LEU A 68 10.09 -2.46 9.69
CA LEU A 68 10.18 -3.32 8.51
C LEU A 68 9.63 -4.72 8.79
N VAL A 69 8.85 -5.25 7.86
CA VAL A 69 8.47 -6.67 7.84
C VAL A 69 9.36 -7.41 6.84
N HIS A 70 10.12 -8.38 7.34
CA HIS A 70 11.02 -9.22 6.57
C HIS A 70 10.40 -10.59 6.29
N TYR A 71 10.14 -10.86 5.01
CA TYR A 71 9.63 -12.13 4.49
C TYR A 71 10.77 -12.99 3.95
N LEU A 72 11.37 -13.79 4.84
CA LEU A 72 12.62 -14.52 4.57
C LEU A 72 12.39 -15.99 4.24
N SER A 73 11.49 -16.68 4.94
CA SER A 73 11.23 -18.09 4.69
C SER A 73 10.23 -18.29 3.55
N TYR A 74 10.14 -19.51 3.01
CA TYR A 74 9.07 -19.86 2.08
C TYR A 74 7.69 -19.69 2.73
N GLN A 75 7.56 -20.06 4.02
CA GLN A 75 6.32 -19.96 4.77
C GLN A 75 5.88 -18.50 4.98
N ASP A 76 6.83 -17.61 5.26
CA ASP A 76 6.55 -16.18 5.45
C ASP A 76 5.87 -15.57 4.21
N ARG A 77 6.27 -16.03 3.02
CA ARG A 77 5.80 -15.49 1.73
C ARG A 77 4.47 -16.07 1.26
N LEU A 78 3.90 -17.08 1.93
CA LEU A 78 2.67 -17.73 1.45
C LEU A 78 1.45 -16.81 1.45
N GLY A 79 1.43 -15.77 2.30
CA GLY A 79 0.38 -14.76 2.30
C GLY A 79 0.57 -13.65 1.25
N LEU A 80 1.70 -13.62 0.53
CA LEU A 80 1.97 -12.62 -0.49
C LEU A 80 1.38 -13.02 -1.84
N ILE A 81 0.59 -12.14 -2.45
CA ILE A 81 0.01 -12.36 -3.77
C ILE A 81 1.13 -12.46 -4.81
N THR A 82 1.20 -13.58 -5.53
CA THR A 82 2.15 -13.82 -6.65
C THR A 82 3.64 -13.66 -6.30
N ALA A 83 4.03 -13.99 -5.07
CA ALA A 83 5.41 -13.82 -4.64
C ALA A 83 6.41 -14.68 -5.41
N ASN A 84 7.54 -14.08 -5.77
CA ASN A 84 8.74 -14.83 -6.10
C ASN A 84 9.20 -15.75 -4.94
N ALA A 85 9.87 -16.85 -5.29
CA ALA A 85 10.35 -17.85 -4.33
C ALA A 85 11.84 -17.74 -3.98
N THR A 86 12.57 -16.79 -4.59
CA THR A 86 14.04 -16.78 -4.59
C THR A 86 14.67 -15.64 -3.81
N THR A 87 14.00 -14.50 -3.70
CA THR A 87 14.55 -13.29 -3.06
C THR A 87 13.69 -12.89 -1.86
N PRO A 88 14.30 -12.52 -0.73
CA PRO A 88 13.58 -11.95 0.41
C PRO A 88 12.83 -10.67 0.03
N TYR A 89 11.69 -10.45 0.67
CA TYR A 89 10.97 -9.18 0.58
C TYR A 89 11.06 -8.46 1.92
N ILE A 90 11.29 -7.16 1.85
CA ILE A 90 11.34 -6.28 3.02
C ILE A 90 10.42 -5.11 2.72
N LEU A 91 9.38 -4.92 3.52
CA LEU A 91 8.37 -3.90 3.27
C LEU A 91 7.95 -3.15 4.52
N ASN A 92 7.42 -1.95 4.32
CA ASN A 92 6.64 -1.20 5.29
C ASN A 92 5.48 -0.46 4.60
N PHE A 93 4.44 -0.17 5.36
CA PHE A 93 3.36 0.75 4.99
C PHE A 93 3.31 1.94 5.94
N PHE A 94 3.24 3.15 5.38
CA PHE A 94 3.26 4.41 6.12
C PHE A 94 1.97 5.19 5.93
N ASP A 95 1.62 5.99 6.93
CA ASP A 95 0.70 7.11 6.81
C ASP A 95 1.47 8.42 7.04
N LEU A 96 1.62 9.20 5.97
CA LEU A 96 2.33 10.48 6.01
C LEU A 96 1.57 11.55 6.80
N SER A 97 0.29 11.37 7.11
CA SER A 97 -0.44 12.28 7.99
C SER A 97 -0.03 12.16 9.47
N GLU A 98 0.51 11.00 9.86
CA GLU A 98 1.00 10.76 11.23
C GLU A 98 2.45 11.23 11.40
N THR A 99 3.25 11.09 10.36
CA THR A 99 4.70 11.31 10.41
C THR A 99 5.15 12.64 9.81
N GLY A 100 4.35 13.25 8.93
CA GLY A 100 4.80 14.31 8.04
C GLY A 100 5.80 13.77 7.02
N PRO A 101 6.79 14.58 6.59
CA PRO A 101 7.88 14.08 5.76
C PRO A 101 8.64 12.95 6.48
N LEU A 102 8.86 11.85 5.77
CA LEU A 102 9.51 10.63 6.29
C LEU A 102 10.83 10.39 5.56
N VAL A 103 11.82 9.82 6.23
CA VAL A 103 13.10 9.42 5.64
C VAL A 103 13.21 7.90 5.59
N VAL A 104 13.60 7.37 4.43
CA VAL A 104 14.10 6.00 4.25
C VAL A 104 15.57 6.07 3.86
N GLU A 105 16.43 5.59 4.73
CA GLU A 105 17.88 5.55 4.53
C GLU A 105 18.32 4.15 4.14
N LEU A 106 18.93 4.03 2.96
CA LEU A 106 19.45 2.79 2.43
C LEU A 106 20.98 2.72 2.61
N PRO A 107 21.51 1.56 3.03
CA PRO A 107 22.95 1.34 3.00
C PRO A 107 23.45 1.17 1.56
N PRO A 108 24.75 1.41 1.31
CA PRO A 108 25.37 1.03 0.05
C PRO A 108 25.32 -0.49 -0.13
N GLY A 109 24.87 -0.94 -1.30
CA GLY A 109 24.83 -2.35 -1.63
C GLY A 109 23.80 -2.74 -2.68
N PRO A 110 23.81 -4.02 -3.09
CA PRO A 110 22.96 -4.53 -4.16
C PRO A 110 21.52 -4.70 -3.66
N THR A 111 20.70 -3.67 -3.88
CA THR A 111 19.27 -3.66 -3.55
C THR A 111 18.45 -3.18 -4.73
N ALA A 112 17.21 -3.67 -4.84
CA ALA A 112 16.23 -3.15 -5.79
C ALA A 112 14.88 -2.99 -5.09
N GLY A 113 14.33 -1.79 -5.18
CA GLY A 113 13.06 -1.46 -4.55
C GLY A 113 12.52 -0.14 -5.01
N GLY A 114 11.52 0.34 -4.28
CA GLY A 114 10.83 1.56 -4.62
C GLY A 114 9.75 1.89 -3.63
N MET A 115 8.98 2.92 -3.97
CA MET A 115 7.80 3.31 -3.24
C MET A 115 6.63 3.47 -4.20
N SER A 116 5.46 3.07 -3.72
CA SER A 116 4.20 3.28 -4.41
C SER A 116 3.17 3.84 -3.45
N ASP A 117 2.16 4.51 -4.02
CA ASP A 117 1.00 4.92 -3.25
C ASP A 117 0.02 3.74 -3.05
N PHE A 118 -1.04 3.95 -2.28
CA PHE A 118 -2.08 2.92 -2.09
C PHE A 118 -2.87 2.56 -3.36
N TRP A 119 -2.81 3.39 -4.41
CA TRP A 119 -3.28 3.02 -5.75
C TRP A 119 -2.29 2.10 -6.49
N GLN A 120 -1.21 1.70 -5.82
CA GLN A 120 -0.09 0.92 -6.35
C GLN A 120 0.61 1.59 -7.53
N ARG A 121 0.57 2.93 -7.60
CA ARG A 121 1.32 3.71 -8.58
C ARG A 121 2.70 3.98 -8.02
N GLU A 122 3.72 3.49 -8.70
CA GLU A 122 5.11 3.76 -8.35
C GLU A 122 5.41 5.25 -8.53
N PHE A 123 6.03 5.86 -7.52
CA PHE A 123 6.48 7.25 -7.58
C PHE A 123 7.98 7.40 -7.26
N ALA A 124 8.63 6.36 -6.74
CA ALA A 124 10.05 6.34 -6.45
C ALA A 124 10.68 4.98 -6.75
N VAL A 125 11.90 5.00 -7.29
CA VAL A 125 12.76 3.82 -7.48
C VAL A 125 14.00 4.01 -6.63
N LEU A 126 14.40 2.97 -5.89
CA LEU A 126 15.48 2.98 -4.92
C LEU A 126 16.45 1.81 -5.14
N GLY A 127 17.71 1.98 -4.77
CA GLY A 127 18.76 1.00 -4.94
C GLY A 127 19.46 1.12 -6.29
N GLU A 128 19.86 -0.01 -6.89
CA GLU A 128 20.69 -0.05 -8.11
C GLU A 128 20.08 0.73 -9.30
N MET A 129 18.75 0.76 -9.39
CA MET A 129 18.01 1.46 -10.46
C MET A 129 17.48 2.84 -10.03
N GLY A 130 17.69 3.21 -8.77
CA GLY A 130 17.30 4.50 -8.22
C GLY A 130 18.35 5.58 -8.46
N PRO A 131 18.08 6.83 -8.01
CA PRO A 131 19.05 7.92 -8.10
C PRO A 131 20.30 7.67 -7.22
N ASP A 132 20.18 6.82 -6.19
CA ASP A 132 21.30 6.37 -5.37
C ASP A 132 22.24 5.40 -6.09
N ALA A 133 21.76 4.72 -7.13
CA ALA A 133 22.52 3.76 -7.95
C ALA A 133 23.29 2.73 -7.10
N GLY A 134 22.68 2.25 -6.02
CA GLY A 134 23.26 1.27 -5.09
C GLY A 134 24.35 1.81 -4.16
N ARG A 135 24.63 3.12 -4.20
CA ARG A 135 25.58 3.77 -3.27
C ARG A 135 24.95 4.12 -1.92
N GLY A 136 23.65 3.85 -1.75
CA GLY A 136 22.89 4.23 -0.57
C GLY A 136 22.62 5.73 -0.51
N GLY A 137 21.92 6.14 0.54
CA GLY A 137 21.54 7.53 0.77
C GLY A 137 20.19 7.66 1.46
N LYS A 138 19.74 8.90 1.60
CA LYS A 138 18.55 9.27 2.37
C LYS A 138 17.43 9.73 1.45
N HIS A 139 16.38 8.94 1.35
CA HIS A 139 15.21 9.28 0.55
C HIS A 139 14.18 9.96 1.45
N VAL A 140 13.98 11.27 1.28
CA VAL A 140 12.93 12.00 1.99
C VAL A 140 11.65 11.97 1.17
N VAL A 141 10.59 11.42 1.75
CA VAL A 141 9.26 11.32 1.16
C VAL A 141 8.41 12.47 1.67
N VAL A 142 7.97 13.31 0.74
CA VAL A 142 7.21 14.53 1.02
C VAL A 142 5.71 14.25 0.86
N PRO A 143 4.87 14.57 1.86
CA PRO A 143 3.42 14.42 1.75
C PRO A 143 2.83 15.28 0.61
N PRO A 144 1.69 14.87 0.03
CA PRO A 144 1.05 15.64 -1.02
C PRO A 144 0.65 17.04 -0.53
N GLY A 145 1.06 18.07 -1.27
CA GLY A 145 0.75 19.47 -0.96
C GLY A 145 1.73 20.16 -0.01
N GLU A 146 2.73 19.45 0.51
CA GLU A 146 3.81 20.03 1.31
C GLU A 146 5.03 20.45 0.47
N ALA A 147 5.75 21.44 0.98
CA ALA A 147 7.02 21.85 0.39
C ALA A 147 8.12 20.85 0.76
N ALA A 148 8.97 20.51 -0.21
CA ALA A 148 10.14 19.68 0.08
C ALA A 148 11.12 20.43 0.99
N PRO A 149 11.72 19.76 1.98
CA PRO A 149 12.82 20.34 2.74
C PRO A 149 14.04 20.54 1.85
N GLU A 150 14.86 21.55 2.16
CA GLU A 150 16.18 21.67 1.56
C GLU A 150 17.09 20.56 2.09
N VAL A 151 17.68 19.79 1.18
CA VAL A 151 18.53 18.66 1.51
C VAL A 151 19.84 18.74 0.74
N GLY A 152 20.91 18.20 1.35
CA GLY A 152 22.26 18.23 0.79
C GLY A 152 22.58 16.99 -0.06
N ASP A 153 23.86 16.84 -0.40
CA ASP A 153 24.36 15.68 -1.14
C ASP A 153 24.04 14.36 -0.44
N GLY A 154 23.70 13.33 -1.22
CA GLY A 154 23.31 12.01 -0.71
C GLY A 154 21.86 11.92 -0.22
N TRP A 155 21.07 12.99 -0.38
CA TRP A 155 19.62 12.97 -0.18
C TRP A 155 18.86 12.99 -1.50
N TYR A 156 17.71 12.32 -1.52
CA TYR A 156 16.84 12.22 -2.68
C TYR A 156 15.41 12.53 -2.28
N VAL A 157 14.84 13.60 -2.84
CA VAL A 157 13.45 13.99 -2.58
C VAL A 157 12.50 13.15 -3.42
N GLN A 158 11.51 12.54 -2.77
CA GLN A 158 10.41 11.79 -3.38
C GLN A 158 9.10 12.49 -3.05
N HIS A 159 8.20 12.64 -4.02
CA HIS A 159 6.89 13.27 -3.80
C HIS A 159 5.79 12.22 -3.83
N ALA A 160 5.15 12.01 -2.68
CA ALA A 160 4.01 11.12 -2.61
C ALA A 160 2.77 11.78 -3.24
N THR A 161 1.96 10.98 -3.91
CA THR A 161 0.69 11.39 -4.54
C THR A 161 -0.50 11.29 -3.59
N VAL A 162 -0.39 10.49 -2.54
CA VAL A 162 -1.39 10.33 -1.46
C VAL A 162 -0.67 10.13 -0.11
N LEU A 163 -1.41 10.13 0.99
CA LEU A 163 -0.84 10.02 2.34
C LEU A 163 -0.42 8.59 2.73
N ASN A 164 -1.17 7.59 2.26
CA ASN A 164 -0.85 6.18 2.50
C ASN A 164 0.04 5.62 1.38
N ILE A 165 1.23 5.14 1.77
CA ILE A 165 2.26 4.68 0.83
C ILE A 165 2.88 3.36 1.30
N MET A 166 3.50 2.65 0.38
CA MET A 166 4.26 1.42 0.60
C MET A 166 5.71 1.66 0.20
N PHE A 167 6.65 1.22 1.05
CA PHE A 167 8.05 1.04 0.69
C PHE A 167 8.36 -0.45 0.66
N GLY A 168 9.02 -0.89 -0.40
CA GLY A 168 9.40 -2.28 -0.56
C GLY A 168 10.72 -2.39 -1.28
N PHE A 169 11.58 -3.29 -0.81
CA PHE A 169 12.81 -3.62 -1.50
C PHE A 169 13.17 -5.10 -1.33
N ARG A 170 14.13 -5.52 -2.16
CA ARG A 170 14.76 -6.83 -2.13
C ARG A 170 16.27 -6.63 -2.07
N THR A 171 16.94 -7.52 -1.35
CA THR A 171 18.39 -7.67 -1.39
C THR A 171 18.77 -8.58 -2.56
N LEU A 172 19.79 -8.19 -3.33
CA LEU A 172 20.26 -8.95 -4.49
C LEU A 172 21.60 -9.66 -4.22
N ASP A 173 22.20 -9.47 -3.03
CA ASP A 173 23.41 -10.22 -2.66
C ASP A 173 23.08 -11.72 -2.52
N PRO A 174 23.79 -12.62 -3.23
CA PRO A 174 23.55 -14.06 -3.12
C PRO A 174 24.01 -14.66 -1.78
N ASN A 175 24.84 -13.94 -1.02
CA ASN A 175 25.24 -14.36 0.32
C ASN A 175 24.23 -13.84 1.35
N GLN A 176 23.64 -14.77 2.11
CA GLN A 176 22.57 -14.46 3.06
C GLN A 176 23.01 -13.55 4.21
N GLU A 177 24.23 -13.69 4.72
CA GLU A 177 24.74 -12.84 5.80
C GLU A 177 24.92 -11.40 5.30
N ARG A 178 25.49 -11.21 4.10
CA ARG A 178 25.62 -9.89 3.48
C ARG A 178 24.28 -9.28 3.13
N ALA A 179 23.32 -10.07 2.65
CA ALA A 179 21.96 -9.64 2.43
C ALA A 179 21.30 -9.17 3.75
N GLN A 180 21.44 -9.93 4.83
CA GLN A 180 20.88 -9.55 6.13
C GLN A 180 21.48 -8.24 6.65
N LEU A 181 22.79 -8.03 6.49
CA LEU A 181 23.44 -6.76 6.85
C LEU A 181 22.86 -5.54 6.12
N LEU A 182 22.40 -5.70 4.88
CA LEU A 182 21.71 -4.62 4.15
C LEU A 182 20.35 -4.32 4.79
N VAL A 183 19.60 -5.36 5.20
CA VAL A 183 18.30 -5.20 5.85
C VAL A 183 18.46 -4.51 7.20
N ASP A 184 19.40 -4.97 8.04
CA ASP A 184 19.64 -4.46 9.39
C ASP A 184 20.12 -2.99 9.43
N ALA A 185 20.73 -2.55 8.32
CA ALA A 185 21.25 -1.20 8.17
C ALA A 185 20.22 -0.19 7.66
N VAL A 186 19.04 -0.62 7.18
CA VAL A 186 17.98 0.32 6.79
C VAL A 186 17.51 1.11 8.01
N ARG A 187 17.25 2.40 7.80
CA ARG A 187 16.63 3.28 8.79
C ARG A 187 15.40 3.96 8.21
N ILE A 188 14.35 4.03 9.00
CA ILE A 188 13.05 4.62 8.70
C ILE A 188 12.67 5.48 9.89
N TYR A 189 12.45 6.77 9.65
CA TYR A 189 12.14 7.74 10.70
C TYR A 189 11.47 9.00 10.14
N PRO A 190 10.63 9.72 10.91
CA PRO A 190 10.16 11.04 10.54
C PRO A 190 11.34 11.99 10.30
N TYR A 191 11.24 12.86 9.29
CA TYR A 191 12.28 13.84 8.96
C TYR A 191 12.60 14.78 10.13
N ALA A 192 11.63 15.04 11.01
CA ALA A 192 11.83 15.81 12.23
C ALA A 192 12.85 15.18 13.20
N GLU A 193 13.02 13.85 13.16
CA GLU A 193 13.88 13.08 14.07
C GLU A 193 15.26 12.76 13.47
N ARG A 194 15.55 13.24 12.26
CA ARG A 194 16.71 12.86 11.44
C ARG A 194 18.09 13.05 12.08
N ASP A 195 18.21 13.91 13.09
CA ASP A 195 19.48 14.16 13.77
C ASP A 195 19.80 13.03 14.76
N HIS A 196 18.78 12.37 15.31
CA HIS A 196 18.89 11.28 16.28
C HIS A 196 17.79 10.23 16.04
N PRO A 197 17.80 9.52 14.90
CA PRO A 197 16.76 8.56 14.60
C PRO A 197 16.90 7.29 15.45
N GLU A 198 15.77 6.77 15.93
CA GLU A 198 15.74 5.48 16.59
C GLU A 198 16.03 4.34 15.59
N PRO A 199 16.62 3.22 16.05
CA PRO A 199 16.81 2.05 15.19
C PRO A 199 15.47 1.52 14.67
N THR A 200 15.42 1.22 13.36
CA THR A 200 14.26 0.57 12.76
C THR A 200 14.11 -0.84 13.30
N ARG A 201 12.94 -1.14 13.86
CA ARG A 201 12.61 -2.49 14.28
C ARG A 201 12.26 -3.32 13.05
N ILE A 202 12.74 -4.56 13.05
CA ILE A 202 12.46 -5.53 12.00
C ILE A 202 11.67 -6.67 12.63
N VAL A 203 10.52 -6.99 12.04
CA VAL A 203 9.67 -8.12 12.43
C VAL A 203 9.50 -9.07 11.24
N SER A 204 8.97 -10.26 11.47
CA SER A 204 8.67 -11.25 10.43
C SER A 204 7.33 -11.93 10.72
N PRO A 205 6.71 -12.62 9.75
CA PRO A 205 5.54 -13.44 10.05
C PRO A 205 5.78 -14.50 11.12
N ASP A 206 6.99 -15.07 11.18
CA ASP A 206 7.43 -15.98 12.24
C ASP A 206 6.46 -17.15 12.50
N GLY A 207 6.01 -17.79 11.42
CA GLY A 207 5.07 -18.92 11.48
C GLY A 207 3.61 -18.56 11.82
N ARG A 208 3.29 -17.28 12.05
CA ARG A 208 1.89 -16.82 12.23
C ARG A 208 1.13 -16.94 10.91
N SER A 209 -0.09 -17.47 10.98
CA SER A 209 -0.98 -17.55 9.82
C SER A 209 -1.49 -16.17 9.45
N TRP A 210 -1.40 -15.82 8.16
CA TRP A 210 -1.82 -14.54 7.63
C TRP A 210 -2.11 -14.67 6.12
N THR A 211 -2.88 -13.73 5.57
CA THR A 211 -3.05 -13.59 4.12
C THR A 211 -3.13 -12.12 3.71
N GLY A 212 -2.43 -11.77 2.64
CA GLY A 212 -2.52 -10.47 1.96
C GLY A 212 -3.63 -10.42 0.91
N ASP A 213 -4.38 -11.51 0.70
CA ASP A 213 -5.55 -11.52 -0.17
C ASP A 213 -6.60 -10.53 0.34
N GLN A 214 -7.27 -9.84 -0.58
CA GLN A 214 -8.34 -8.92 -0.21
C GLN A 214 -9.46 -9.68 0.54
N PRO A 215 -10.04 -9.08 1.59
CA PRO A 215 -11.21 -9.66 2.22
C PRO A 215 -12.39 -9.72 1.24
N HIS A 216 -13.33 -10.61 1.52
CA HIS A 216 -14.55 -10.79 0.74
C HIS A 216 -15.80 -10.42 1.55
N GLY A 217 -16.94 -10.29 0.89
CA GLY A 217 -18.20 -9.95 1.55
C GLY A 217 -18.17 -8.54 2.14
N LEU A 218 -18.73 -8.36 3.34
CA LEU A 218 -18.78 -7.05 4.00
C LEU A 218 -17.40 -6.58 4.48
N ASP A 219 -16.48 -7.49 4.79
CA ASP A 219 -15.15 -7.13 5.26
C ASP A 219 -14.34 -6.37 4.20
N TYR A 220 -14.63 -6.58 2.91
CA TYR A 220 -14.11 -5.73 1.82
C TYR A 220 -14.51 -4.27 1.99
N TRP A 221 -15.79 -4.04 2.29
CA TRP A 221 -16.35 -2.69 2.43
C TRP A 221 -15.91 -2.02 3.72
N VAL A 222 -15.80 -2.79 4.81
CA VAL A 222 -15.18 -2.30 6.06
C VAL A 222 -13.74 -1.87 5.78
N ARG A 223 -12.96 -2.72 5.12
CA ARG A 223 -11.57 -2.39 4.77
C ARG A 223 -11.47 -1.16 3.89
N LEU A 224 -12.35 -1.01 2.89
CA LEU A 224 -12.36 0.16 2.02
C LEU A 224 -12.76 1.43 2.76
N HIS A 225 -13.67 1.35 3.73
CA HIS A 225 -14.10 2.48 4.54
C HIS A 225 -12.98 3.01 5.45
N ASP A 226 -12.08 2.13 5.91
CA ASP A 226 -10.97 2.49 6.80
C ASP A 226 -9.82 3.25 6.10
N ILE A 227 -9.83 3.33 4.75
CA ILE A 227 -8.78 3.98 3.93
C ILE A 227 -9.09 5.46 3.75
#